data_AF-A0A7S0ESP0-F1
#
_entry.id   AF-A0A7S0ESP0-F1
#
_cell.length_a   1.000
_cell.length_b   1.000
_cell.length_c   1.000
_cell.angle_alpha   90.00
_cell.angle_beta   90.00
_cell.angle_gamma   90.00
#
_symmetry.space_group_name_H-M   'P 1'
#
loop_
_entity.id
_entity.type
_entity.pdbx_description
1 polymer ?
#
loop_
_entity_poly.entity_id
_entity_poly.type
_entity_poly.pdbx_seq_one_letter_code
_entity_poly.pdbx_strand_id
1 'polypeptide(L)'
;VIEWLSTGDQFELIETGGNTGTFTGSIPTRSYVPALADKTFVPAAQAGVYLTASYRDASPPNFVSSLTFRVSSLATVIVEPTNLAPSGSLFVQVKDADLNTDPLRVDVSSVTLVGTFFSTTLVQITETSQDSSIFTATIKTSVNQVSGAF
;
A
#
# COMPACT_ATOMS: atom_id res chain seq x y z
N VAL A 1 -23.57 1.10 22.70
CA VAL A 1 -23.25 0.09 21.67
C VAL A 1 -22.79 0.87 20.47
N ILE A 2 -21.52 0.77 20.08
CA ILE A 2 -20.94 1.57 18.99
C ILE A 2 -21.15 0.77 17.71
N GLU A 3 -22.28 1.04 17.05
CA GLU A 3 -22.66 0.46 15.76
C GLU A 3 -21.96 1.23 14.64
N TRP A 4 -20.69 0.91 14.36
CA TRP A 4 -19.99 1.37 13.14
C TRP A 4 -19.44 0.21 12.31
N LEU A 5 -19.74 -1.04 12.68
CA LEU A 5 -19.34 -2.23 11.91
C LEU A 5 -20.51 -3.11 11.46
N SER A 6 -21.73 -2.56 11.45
CA SER A 6 -22.90 -3.23 10.86
C SER A 6 -23.52 -2.34 9.80
N THR A 7 -23.34 -2.70 8.53
CA THR A 7 -24.32 -2.53 7.44
C THR A 7 -25.15 -1.23 7.43
N GLY A 8 -24.86 -0.28 6.53
CA GLY A 8 -25.93 0.68 6.17
C GLY A 8 -25.56 2.03 5.58
N ASP A 9 -24.31 2.49 5.63
CA ASP A 9 -23.97 3.78 5.02
C ASP A 9 -23.90 3.64 3.49
N GLN A 10 -24.81 4.38 2.84
CA GLN A 10 -24.92 4.44 1.39
C GLN A 10 -24.26 5.71 0.89
N PHE A 11 -23.51 5.59 -0.19
CA PHE A 11 -22.92 6.70 -0.91
C PHE A 11 -23.55 6.77 -2.29
N GLU A 12 -23.90 7.96 -2.72
CA GLU A 12 -24.50 8.17 -4.03
C GLU A 12 -23.42 8.10 -5.11
N LEU A 13 -23.73 7.37 -6.17
CA LEU A 13 -22.94 7.34 -7.40
C LEU A 13 -23.73 8.05 -8.50
N ILE A 14 -23.02 8.73 -9.39
CA ILE A 14 -23.60 9.48 -10.50
C ILE A 14 -23.33 8.73 -11.80
N GLU A 15 -24.36 8.60 -12.63
CA GLU A 15 -24.21 8.02 -13.96
C GLU A 15 -23.29 8.89 -14.83
N THR A 16 -22.36 8.26 -15.55
CA THR A 16 -21.33 8.97 -16.32
C THR A 16 -21.86 9.68 -17.57
N GLY A 17 -23.15 9.48 -17.89
CA GLY A 17 -23.87 10.09 -19.00
C GLY A 17 -25.32 9.61 -19.02
N GLY A 18 -26.12 10.02 -19.99
CA GLY A 18 -27.50 9.55 -20.09
C GLY A 18 -27.57 8.08 -20.52
N ASN A 19 -28.11 7.21 -19.65
CA ASN A 19 -28.35 5.78 -19.93
C ASN A 19 -27.08 5.00 -20.31
N THR A 20 -25.94 5.29 -19.68
CA THR A 20 -24.69 4.52 -19.89
C THR A 20 -24.64 3.25 -19.05
N GLY A 21 -25.47 3.16 -17.99
CA GLY A 21 -25.41 2.07 -17.00
C GLY A 21 -24.11 2.06 -16.18
N THR A 22 -23.27 3.08 -16.31
CA THR A 22 -21.99 3.19 -15.61
C THR A 22 -22.06 4.33 -14.60
N PHE A 23 -21.79 4.03 -13.33
CA PHE A 23 -21.88 4.97 -12.23
C PHE A 23 -20.52 5.17 -11.57
N THR A 24 -20.21 6.40 -11.20
CA THR A 24 -18.95 6.77 -10.52
C THR A 24 -19.21 7.71 -9.34
N GLY A 25 -18.30 7.67 -8.37
CA GLY A 25 -18.36 8.51 -7.18
C GLY A 25 -17.08 8.38 -6.38
N SER A 26 -16.87 9.33 -5.48
CA SER A 26 -15.74 9.31 -4.56
C SER A 26 -16.18 9.80 -3.19
N ILE A 27 -15.60 9.21 -2.16
CA ILE A 27 -15.79 9.66 -0.78
C ILE A 27 -14.42 9.69 -0.08
N PRO A 28 -14.06 10.78 0.59
CA PRO A 28 -12.81 10.83 1.34
C PRO A 28 -12.84 9.87 2.53
N THR A 29 -11.66 9.42 2.95
CA THR A 29 -11.47 8.57 4.14
C THR A 29 -10.87 9.38 5.28
N ARG A 30 -11.15 9.01 6.54
CA ARG A 30 -10.49 9.59 7.72
C ARG A 30 -10.11 8.49 8.71
N SER A 31 -8.97 8.68 9.38
CA SER A 31 -8.43 7.71 10.34
C SER A 31 -9.10 7.74 11.73
N TYR A 32 -9.87 8.79 12.03
CA TYR A 32 -10.59 8.92 13.29
C TYR A 32 -12.09 8.68 13.11
N VAL A 33 -12.76 8.38 14.22
CA VAL A 33 -14.23 8.28 14.29
C VAL A 33 -14.76 9.59 14.88
N PRO A 34 -15.62 10.34 14.17
CA PRO A 34 -16.20 11.56 14.71
C PRO A 34 -17.15 11.26 15.87
N ALA A 35 -17.33 12.22 16.77
CA ALA A 35 -18.26 12.10 17.89
C ALA A 35 -19.74 12.09 17.44
N LEU A 36 -20.04 12.65 16.27
CA LEU A 36 -21.34 12.67 15.63
C LEU A 36 -21.23 12.02 14.25
N ALA A 37 -22.28 11.33 13.80
CA ALA A 37 -22.33 10.72 12.48
C ALA A 37 -22.17 11.78 11.38
N ASP A 38 -21.20 11.57 10.49
CA ASP A 38 -20.94 12.39 9.31
C ASP A 38 -20.74 11.46 8.12
N LYS A 39 -21.62 11.58 7.11
CA LYS A 39 -21.62 10.73 5.91
C LYS A 39 -20.78 11.29 4.77
N THR A 40 -20.08 12.40 4.99
CA THR A 40 -19.19 13.00 3.99
C THR A 40 -17.83 12.31 3.89
N PHE A 41 -17.53 11.36 4.79
CA PHE A 41 -16.31 10.56 4.75
C PHE A 41 -16.51 9.16 5.34
N VAL A 42 -15.59 8.24 5.02
CA VAL A 42 -15.49 6.92 5.68
C VAL A 42 -14.60 7.05 6.93
N PRO A 43 -15.13 6.90 8.15
CA PRO A 43 -14.34 6.98 9.39
C PRO A 43 -13.53 5.71 9.63
N ALA A 44 -12.60 5.77 10.59
CA ALA A 44 -11.77 4.62 11.01
C ALA A 44 -10.99 3.92 9.88
N ALA A 45 -10.76 4.59 8.75
CA ALA A 45 -9.91 4.10 7.67
C ALA A 45 -8.44 4.27 8.06
N GLN A 46 -7.99 3.47 9.03
CA GLN A 46 -6.62 3.45 9.51
C GLN A 46 -5.76 2.54 8.65
N ALA A 47 -4.48 2.88 8.52
CA ALA A 47 -3.50 2.07 7.82
C ALA A 47 -3.54 0.61 8.30
N GLY A 48 -3.67 -0.32 7.36
CA GLY A 48 -3.73 -1.76 7.60
C GLY A 48 -5.12 -2.34 7.91
N VAL A 49 -6.15 -1.52 8.08
CA VAL A 49 -7.54 -1.98 8.20
C VAL A 49 -8.09 -2.36 6.83
N TYR A 50 -8.99 -3.35 6.78
CA TYR A 50 -9.73 -3.70 5.58
C TYR A 50 -11.09 -3.00 5.55
N LEU A 51 -11.43 -2.41 4.41
CA LEU A 51 -12.74 -1.85 4.11
C LEU A 51 -13.44 -2.72 3.08
N THR A 52 -14.77 -2.79 3.14
CA THR A 52 -15.59 -3.51 2.18
C THR A 52 -16.62 -2.57 1.56
N ALA A 53 -16.59 -2.43 0.23
CA ALA A 53 -17.65 -1.79 -0.53
C ALA A 53 -18.63 -2.86 -1.02
N SER A 54 -19.93 -2.61 -0.91
CA SER A 54 -20.97 -3.54 -1.38
C SER A 54 -22.02 -2.81 -2.23
N TYR A 55 -22.33 -3.36 -3.39
CA TYR A 55 -23.43 -2.93 -4.25
C TYR A 55 -24.51 -4.01 -4.26
N ARG A 56 -25.76 -3.61 -4.02
CA ARG A 56 -26.94 -4.47 -4.15
C ARG A 56 -27.71 -4.06 -5.38
N ASP A 57 -27.85 -4.97 -6.33
CA ASP A 57 -28.69 -4.77 -7.50
C ASP A 57 -30.17 -4.77 -7.10
N ALA A 58 -30.95 -3.86 -7.66
CA ALA A 58 -32.40 -3.82 -7.47
C ALA A 58 -33.11 -4.93 -8.27
N SER A 59 -32.52 -5.37 -9.39
CA SER A 59 -33.09 -6.40 -10.26
C SER A 59 -31.98 -7.15 -11.00
N PRO A 60 -31.57 -8.35 -10.52
CA PRO A 60 -32.28 -9.18 -9.55
C PRO A 60 -32.02 -8.76 -8.08
N PRO A 61 -33.07 -8.68 -7.22
CA PRO A 61 -33.04 -8.01 -5.90
C PRO A 61 -32.14 -8.64 -4.82
N ASN A 62 -31.42 -9.71 -5.13
CA ASN A 62 -30.58 -10.45 -4.18
C ASN A 62 -29.12 -10.54 -4.61
N PHE A 63 -28.73 -9.91 -5.71
CA PHE A 63 -27.34 -9.93 -6.13
C PHE A 63 -26.57 -8.82 -5.39
N VAL A 64 -25.62 -9.24 -4.56
CA VAL A 64 -24.71 -8.34 -3.87
C VAL A 64 -23.32 -8.58 -4.43
N SER A 65 -22.75 -7.55 -5.05
CA SER A 65 -21.33 -7.52 -5.39
C SER A 65 -20.57 -6.83 -4.27
N SER A 66 -19.44 -7.39 -3.83
CA SER A 66 -18.62 -6.78 -2.79
C SER A 66 -17.14 -6.80 -3.15
N LEU A 67 -16.44 -5.73 -2.81
CA LEU A 67 -14.99 -5.60 -2.95
C LEU A 67 -14.39 -5.27 -1.59
N THR A 68 -13.48 -6.11 -1.12
CA THR A 68 -12.69 -5.85 0.09
C THR A 68 -11.30 -5.36 -0.31
N PHE A 69 -10.83 -4.29 0.32
CA PHE A 69 -9.52 -3.70 0.06
C PHE A 69 -8.88 -3.20 1.35
N ARG A 70 -7.55 -3.25 1.42
CA ARG A 70 -6.78 -2.78 2.57
C ARG A 70 -6.51 -1.28 2.44
N VAL A 71 -6.61 -0.55 3.54
CA VAL A 71 -6.14 0.84 3.62
C VAL A 71 -4.61 0.81 3.69
N SER A 72 -3.96 1.46 2.71
CA SER A 72 -2.51 1.44 2.60
C SER A 72 -1.81 2.01 3.85
N SER A 73 -0.64 1.47 4.12
CA SER A 73 0.28 1.87 5.18
C SER A 73 1.47 2.65 4.63
N LEU A 74 2.02 3.53 5.46
CA LEU A 74 3.27 4.21 5.11
C LEU A 74 4.44 3.25 5.30
N ALA A 75 5.30 3.15 4.28
CA ALA A 75 6.57 2.45 4.37
C ALA A 75 7.59 3.24 5.21
N THR A 76 8.49 2.51 5.87
CA THR A 76 9.68 3.09 6.50
C THR A 76 10.94 2.48 5.90
N VAL A 77 11.95 3.32 5.64
CA VAL A 77 13.24 2.88 5.09
C VAL A 77 14.35 3.22 6.08
N ILE A 78 15.18 2.23 6.37
CA ILE A 78 16.39 2.35 7.20
C ILE A 78 17.58 1.97 6.33
N VAL A 79 18.64 2.76 6.43
CA VAL A 79 19.88 2.55 5.69
C VAL A 79 21.05 2.65 6.67
N GLU A 80 21.90 1.62 6.69
CA GLU A 80 23.05 1.54 7.58
C GLU A 80 24.31 1.00 6.87
N PRO A 81 25.50 1.55 7.14
CA PRO A 81 25.78 2.72 7.96
C PRO A 81 25.44 4.03 7.22
N THR A 82 25.18 5.11 7.97
CA THR A 82 24.97 6.45 7.41
C THR A 82 26.25 7.08 6.85
N ASN A 83 27.41 6.68 7.38
CA ASN A 83 28.73 7.02 6.85
C ASN A 83 29.35 5.77 6.25
N LEU A 84 29.49 5.75 4.92
CA LEU A 84 29.99 4.60 4.20
C LEU A 84 31.48 4.78 3.88
N ALA A 85 32.31 3.83 4.31
CA ALA A 85 33.71 3.78 3.90
C ALA A 85 33.81 3.48 2.39
N PRO A 86 34.87 3.93 1.70
CA PRO A 86 35.11 3.55 0.31
C PRO A 86 35.10 2.03 0.14
N SER A 87 34.34 1.54 -0.84
CA SER A 87 34.12 0.11 -1.08
C SER A 87 33.48 -0.66 0.09
N GLY A 88 32.76 0.03 0.98
CA GLY A 88 31.99 -0.56 2.06
C GLY A 88 30.71 -1.25 1.60
N SER A 89 30.01 -1.89 2.55
CA SER A 89 28.67 -2.46 2.31
C SER A 89 27.60 -1.58 2.96
N LEU A 90 26.51 -1.37 2.24
CA LEU A 90 25.34 -0.64 2.68
C LEU A 90 24.19 -1.64 2.87
N PHE A 91 23.63 -1.67 4.07
CA PHE A 91 22.42 -2.42 4.39
C PHE A 91 21.20 -1.51 4.22
N VAL A 92 20.19 -2.03 3.53
CA VAL A 92 18.89 -1.36 3.36
C VAL A 92 17.82 -2.26 3.94
N GLN A 93 16.97 -1.68 4.77
CA GLN A 93 15.76 -2.31 5.28
C GLN A 93 14.55 -1.44 4.93
N VAL A 94 13.52 -2.06 4.38
CA VAL A 94 12.22 -1.45 4.12
C VAL A 94 11.19 -2.21 4.92
N LYS A 95 10.41 -1.52 5.76
CA LYS A 95 9.23 -2.08 6.40
C LYS A 95 8.00 -1.51 5.71
N ASP A 96 7.27 -2.38 5.02
CA ASP A 96 6.10 -2.04 4.23
C ASP A 96 5.16 -3.26 4.17
N ALA A 97 3.96 -3.10 4.73
CA ALA A 97 2.96 -4.17 4.75
C ALA A 97 2.16 -4.26 3.45
N ASP A 98 2.25 -3.26 2.58
CA ASP A 98 1.60 -3.28 1.27
C ASP A 98 2.43 -4.02 0.22
N LEU A 99 3.73 -4.20 0.47
CA LEU A 99 4.61 -5.05 -0.36
C LEU A 99 4.50 -6.54 -0.05
N ASN A 100 3.94 -6.91 1.10
CA ASN A 100 3.71 -8.30 1.51
C ASN A 100 2.35 -8.76 0.96
N THR A 101 2.38 -9.33 -0.24
CA THR A 101 1.20 -9.67 -1.05
C THR A 101 0.84 -11.15 -1.01
N ASP A 102 1.81 -12.04 -0.79
CA ASP A 102 1.60 -13.48 -0.65
C ASP A 102 2.12 -13.96 0.73
N PRO A 103 1.23 -14.17 1.72
CA PRO A 103 1.66 -14.58 3.07
C PRO A 103 2.28 -15.98 3.12
N LEU A 104 2.22 -16.75 2.02
CA LEU A 104 2.80 -18.09 1.92
C LEU A 104 4.13 -18.09 1.16
N ARG A 105 4.61 -16.93 0.70
CA ARG A 105 5.87 -16.80 -0.03
C ARG A 105 6.72 -15.68 0.53
N VAL A 106 8.00 -15.73 0.17
CA VAL A 106 8.91 -14.62 0.39
C VAL A 106 8.79 -13.72 -0.83
N ASP A 107 8.33 -12.50 -0.62
CA ASP A 107 8.15 -11.55 -1.70
C ASP A 107 9.46 -10.81 -2.03
N VAL A 108 9.55 -10.33 -3.28
CA VAL A 108 10.69 -9.54 -3.79
C VAL A 108 10.19 -8.24 -4.38
N SER A 109 10.92 -7.16 -4.11
CA SER A 109 10.63 -5.83 -4.65
C SER A 109 11.94 -5.12 -4.99
N SER A 110 11.88 -3.84 -5.34
CA SER A 110 13.06 -3.04 -5.65
C SER A 110 13.01 -1.66 -5.04
N VAL A 111 14.16 -1.16 -4.61
CA VAL A 111 14.37 0.23 -4.24
C VAL A 111 15.26 0.93 -5.25
N THR A 112 15.08 2.24 -5.35
CA THR A 112 15.85 3.09 -6.25
C THR A 112 17.01 3.71 -5.49
N LEU A 113 18.23 3.41 -5.91
CA LEU A 113 19.46 4.05 -5.42
C LEU A 113 19.91 5.13 -6.41
N VAL A 114 20.18 6.34 -5.90
CA VAL A 114 20.69 7.46 -6.68
C VAL A 114 21.96 7.98 -6.01
N GLY A 115 22.97 8.31 -6.82
CA GLY A 115 24.22 8.88 -6.33
C GLY A 115 24.65 10.10 -7.13
N THR A 116 25.70 10.79 -6.66
CA THR A 116 26.25 11.96 -7.36
C THR A 116 27.00 11.56 -8.64
N PHE A 117 27.59 10.36 -8.67
CA PHE A 117 28.47 9.90 -9.74
C PHE A 117 27.91 8.73 -10.56
N PHE A 118 26.68 8.32 -10.29
CA PHE A 118 25.93 7.35 -11.09
C PHE A 118 24.47 7.80 -11.17
N SER A 119 23.75 7.35 -12.18
CA SER A 119 22.33 7.68 -12.33
C SER A 119 21.48 6.88 -11.32
N THR A 120 20.31 6.43 -11.74
CA THR A 120 19.45 5.55 -10.96
C THR A 120 19.89 4.10 -11.13
N THR A 121 20.00 3.37 -10.02
CA THR A 121 20.19 1.92 -9.99
C THR A 121 19.06 1.27 -9.19
N LEU A 122 18.44 0.22 -9.73
CA LEU A 122 17.47 -0.57 -8.98
C LEU A 122 18.21 -1.61 -8.14
N VAL A 123 17.86 -1.69 -6.87
CA VAL A 123 18.37 -2.70 -5.95
C VAL A 123 17.21 -3.58 -5.54
N GLN A 124 17.32 -4.88 -5.77
CA GLN A 124 16.30 -5.82 -5.31
C GLN A 124 16.36 -5.97 -3.79
N ILE A 125 15.21 -5.88 -3.15
CA ILE A 125 14.99 -6.13 -1.73
C ILE A 125 14.15 -7.40 -1.58
N THR A 126 14.49 -8.24 -0.62
CA THR A 126 13.80 -9.53 -0.38
C THR A 126 13.19 -9.53 1.00
N GLU A 127 11.95 -10.01 1.11
CA GLU A 127 11.30 -10.18 2.39
C GLU A 127 12.10 -11.11 3.31
N THR A 128 12.22 -10.77 4.59
CA THR A 128 13.08 -11.50 5.52
C THR A 128 12.54 -12.88 5.90
N SER A 129 11.23 -13.04 5.85
CA SER A 129 10.51 -14.30 6.04
C SER A 129 9.14 -14.18 5.37
N GLN A 130 8.45 -15.30 5.20
CA GLN A 130 7.04 -15.27 4.80
C GLN A 130 6.24 -14.34 5.73
N ASP A 131 5.41 -13.49 5.15
CA ASP A 131 4.47 -12.61 5.85
C ASP A 131 5.11 -11.66 6.89
N SER A 132 6.36 -11.24 6.67
CA SER A 132 7.12 -10.41 7.63
C SER A 132 6.87 -8.92 7.42
N SER A 133 6.51 -8.51 6.20
CA SER A 133 6.43 -7.10 5.80
C SER A 133 7.74 -6.31 5.98
N ILE A 134 8.87 -7.02 6.12
CA ILE A 134 10.21 -6.45 6.27
C ILE A 134 11.06 -6.99 5.12
N PHE A 135 11.60 -6.09 4.31
CA PHE A 135 12.39 -6.39 3.14
C PHE A 135 13.81 -5.85 3.31
N THR A 136 14.80 -6.60 2.87
CA THR A 136 16.22 -6.21 3.06
C THR A 136 17.06 -6.43 1.81
N ALA A 137 18.14 -5.64 1.70
CA ALA A 137 19.19 -5.82 0.72
C ALA A 137 20.55 -5.41 1.31
N THR A 138 21.62 -6.02 0.80
CA THR A 138 23.00 -5.56 1.06
C THR A 138 23.64 -5.15 -0.25
N ILE A 139 24.02 -3.89 -0.34
CA ILE A 139 24.63 -3.29 -1.52
C ILE A 139 26.12 -3.14 -1.27
N LYS A 140 26.94 -3.81 -2.07
CA LYS A 140 28.40 -3.62 -2.03
C LYS A 140 28.75 -2.42 -2.89
N THR A 141 29.49 -1.47 -2.32
CA THR A 141 30.00 -0.32 -3.06
C THR A 141 31.42 -0.57 -3.54
N SER A 142 31.86 0.24 -4.50
CA SER A 142 33.15 0.13 -5.15
C SER A 142 33.64 1.54 -5.48
N VAL A 143 34.93 1.80 -5.28
CA VAL A 143 35.59 3.03 -5.75
C VAL A 143 35.77 3.06 -7.27
N ASN A 144 35.73 1.89 -7.92
CA ASN A 144 35.79 1.77 -9.37
C ASN A 144 34.35 1.72 -9.91
N GLN A 145 34.04 2.56 -10.88
CA GLN A 145 32.79 2.43 -11.60
C GLN A 145 32.89 1.20 -12.51
N VAL A 146 32.32 0.08 -12.08
CA VAL A 146 32.16 -1.07 -12.96
C VAL A 146 30.85 -0.87 -13.71
N SER A 147 30.92 -0.68 -15.02
CA SER A 147 29.76 -0.72 -15.89
C SER A 147 29.15 -2.11 -15.83
N GLY A 148 27.99 -2.27 -15.17
CA GLY A 148 27.27 -3.54 -15.07
C GLY A 148 26.25 -3.53 -13.94
N ALA A 149 25.05 -4.04 -14.22
CA ALA A 149 23.93 -4.07 -13.28
C ALA A 149 24.25 -4.85 -12.00
N PHE A 150 23.74 -4.35 -10.87
CA PHE A 150 23.72 -5.03 -9.57
C PHE A 150 22.55 -6.00 -9.51
#